data_AF-A0AAD8IZF0-F1
#
_entry.id   AF-A0AAD8IZF0-F1
#
_cell.length_a   1.000
_cell.length_b   1.000
_cell.length_c   1.000
_cell.angle_alpha   90.00
_cell.angle_beta   90.00
_cell.angle_gamma   90.00
#
_symmetry.space_group_name_H-M   'P 1'
#
loop_
_entity.id
_entity.type
_entity.pdbx_description
1 polymer ?
#
loop_
_entity_poly.entity_id
_entity_poly.type
_entity_poly.pdbx_seq_one_letter_code
_entity_poly.pdbx_strand_id
1 'polypeptide(L)'
;MKLDTMMNDFTKKHVLGRVLAVVYTMEFQKRGLPPAHIVLWLVAIDKLLSVEDIDNVISAEIPDKDADPVGYKVVSQFMMHGPCGAANPKCPCMSNGQCTKHYPKPFSNSTFMDDDGYALYRRRDTKMIVECNGIHLDNRHVVPYHRGLLVKYQGHINVEWCNR
;
A
#
# COMPACT_ATOMS: atom_id res chain seq x y z
N MET A 1 9.21 -15.74 -11.71
CA MET A 1 10.49 -15.00 -11.49
C MET A 1 10.39 -13.86 -10.47
N LYS A 2 9.48 -12.87 -10.59
CA LYS A 2 9.31 -11.86 -9.50
C LYS A 2 8.61 -12.43 -8.25
N LEU A 3 7.57 -13.26 -8.42
CA LEU A 3 6.83 -13.85 -7.30
C LEU A 3 7.69 -14.80 -6.46
N ASP A 4 8.45 -15.71 -7.08
CA ASP A 4 9.34 -16.64 -6.37
C ASP A 4 10.40 -15.89 -5.55
N THR A 5 10.96 -14.82 -6.13
CA THR A 5 11.90 -13.94 -5.44
C THR A 5 11.24 -13.27 -4.23
N MET A 6 9.98 -12.83 -4.37
CA MET A 6 9.20 -12.23 -3.29
C MET A 6 8.85 -13.25 -2.20
N MET A 7 8.51 -14.48 -2.56
CA MET A 7 8.29 -15.56 -1.60
C MET A 7 9.57 -15.89 -0.83
N ASN A 8 10.72 -15.89 -1.49
CA ASN A 8 12.00 -16.08 -0.81
C ASN A 8 12.32 -14.92 0.14
N ASP A 9 12.05 -13.68 -0.27
CA ASP A 9 12.25 -12.52 0.60
C ASP A 9 11.37 -12.59 1.86
N PHE A 10 10.10 -13.02 1.73
CA PHE A 10 9.21 -13.18 2.88
C PHE A 10 9.59 -14.37 3.75
N THR A 11 9.76 -15.56 3.16
CA THR A 11 9.90 -16.81 3.91
C THR A 11 11.32 -17.15 4.33
N LYS A 12 12.35 -16.67 3.62
CA LYS A 12 13.77 -16.98 3.90
C LYS A 12 14.56 -15.79 4.43
N LYS A 13 14.25 -14.57 3.95
CA LYS A 13 14.94 -13.35 4.40
C LYS A 13 14.16 -12.57 5.46
N HIS A 14 12.93 -13.00 5.74
CA HIS A 14 12.10 -12.44 6.81
C HIS A 14 11.92 -10.92 6.69
N VAL A 15 11.75 -10.41 5.46
CA VAL A 15 11.65 -8.96 5.19
C VAL A 15 10.54 -8.28 5.99
N LEU A 16 9.46 -9.00 6.31
CA LEU A 16 8.34 -8.52 7.12
C LEU A 16 8.26 -9.23 8.49
N GLY A 17 9.31 -9.94 8.90
CA GLY A 17 9.31 -10.86 10.04
C GLY A 17 9.31 -12.34 9.63
N ARG A 18 9.48 -13.24 10.60
CA ARG A 18 9.46 -14.69 10.37
C ARG A 18 8.04 -15.14 10.07
N VAL A 19 7.90 -15.84 8.95
CA VAL A 19 6.63 -16.34 8.42
C VAL A 19 6.40 -17.76 8.91
N LEU A 20 5.27 -17.99 9.57
CA LEU A 20 4.76 -19.30 9.98
C LEU A 20 4.08 -20.01 8.80
N ALA A 21 3.27 -19.29 8.05
CA ALA A 21 2.55 -19.79 6.88
C ALA A 21 2.37 -18.69 5.83
N VAL A 22 2.28 -19.09 4.57
CA VAL A 22 1.96 -18.21 3.45
C VAL A 22 0.93 -18.88 2.56
N VAL A 23 -0.09 -18.12 2.18
CA VAL A 23 -1.05 -18.50 1.14
C VAL A 23 -1.01 -17.40 0.08
N TYR A 24 -0.97 -17.79 -1.18
CA TYR A 24 -1.13 -16.83 -2.26
C TYR A 24 -1.96 -17.39 -3.40
N THR A 25 -2.67 -16.51 -4.08
CA THR A 25 -3.42 -16.79 -5.30
C THR A 25 -2.96 -15.87 -6.41
N MET A 26 -3.04 -16.34 -7.65
CA MET A 26 -2.79 -15.51 -8.84
C MET A 26 -4.09 -15.42 -9.64
N GLU A 27 -4.55 -14.20 -9.91
CA GLU A 27 -5.70 -14.01 -10.78
C GLU A 27 -5.23 -13.90 -12.23
N PHE A 28 -5.59 -14.88 -13.06
CA PHE A 28 -5.25 -14.84 -14.47
C PHE A 28 -6.07 -13.75 -15.18
N GLN A 29 -5.38 -12.77 -15.74
CA GLN A 29 -5.98 -11.74 -16.58
C GLN A 29 -5.49 -11.83 -18.03
N LYS A 30 -6.36 -11.47 -18.98
CA LYS A 30 -6.10 -11.56 -20.42
C LYS A 30 -4.96 -10.64 -20.90
N ARG A 31 -4.62 -9.58 -20.16
CA ARG A 31 -3.57 -8.60 -20.47
C ARG A 31 -2.89 -8.11 -19.20
N GLY A 32 -1.58 -7.89 -19.25
CA GLY A 32 -0.77 -7.48 -18.09
C GLY A 32 -0.27 -8.66 -17.25
N LEU A 33 0.55 -8.37 -16.23
CA LEU A 33 1.01 -9.38 -15.28
C LEU A 33 -0.13 -9.74 -14.32
N PRO A 34 -0.41 -11.03 -14.05
CA PRO A 34 -1.48 -11.41 -13.14
C PRO A 34 -1.22 -10.81 -11.75
N PRO A 35 -2.21 -10.14 -11.11
CA PRO A 35 -2.06 -9.74 -9.73
C PRO A 35 -1.96 -10.99 -8.86
N ALA A 36 -1.13 -10.89 -7.82
CA ALA A 36 -1.02 -11.91 -6.80
C ALA A 36 -1.55 -11.35 -5.49
N HIS A 37 -2.42 -12.11 -4.82
CA HIS A 37 -2.84 -11.85 -3.45
C HIS A 37 -2.03 -12.76 -2.54
N ILE A 38 -1.35 -12.20 -1.55
CA ILE A 38 -0.45 -12.92 -0.66
C ILE A 38 -0.86 -12.61 0.78
N VAL A 39 -1.12 -13.64 1.57
CA VAL A 39 -1.38 -13.56 2.99
C VAL A 39 -0.24 -14.23 3.74
N LEU A 40 0.36 -13.50 4.69
CA LEU A 40 1.47 -13.95 5.52
C LEU A 40 1.00 -14.06 6.97
N TRP A 41 1.16 -15.24 7.58
CA TRP A 41 1.01 -15.40 9.02
C TRP A 41 2.38 -15.31 9.66
N LEU A 42 2.60 -14.29 10.49
CA LEU A 42 3.87 -14.09 11.20
C LEU A 42 3.90 -14.87 12.51
N VAL A 43 5.11 -15.29 12.92
CA VAL A 43 5.32 -15.85 14.27
C VAL A 43 4.97 -14.81 15.34
N ALA A 44 4.49 -15.25 16.51
CA ALA A 44 3.91 -14.38 17.53
C ALA A 44 4.81 -13.18 17.92
N ILE A 45 6.13 -13.40 18.02
CA ILE A 45 7.10 -12.37 18.43
C ILE A 45 7.45 -11.36 17.33
N ASP A 46 7.10 -11.65 16.06
CA ASP A 46 7.31 -10.73 14.93
C ASP A 46 5.98 -10.12 14.45
N LYS A 47 4.86 -10.39 15.15
CA LYS A 47 3.58 -9.75 14.82
C LYS A 47 3.66 -8.26 15.11
N LEU A 48 3.08 -7.46 14.22
CA LEU A 48 2.89 -6.02 14.44
C LEU A 48 1.67 -5.85 15.35
N LEU A 49 1.91 -5.68 16.65
CA LEU A 49 0.85 -5.66 17.67
C LEU A 49 0.48 -4.25 18.12
N SER A 50 1.34 -3.27 17.85
CA SER A 50 1.10 -1.87 18.15
C SER A 50 0.95 -1.02 16.88
N VAL A 51 0.34 0.15 17.04
CA VAL A 51 0.27 1.18 15.99
C VAL A 51 1.68 1.59 15.53
N GLU A 52 2.63 1.67 16.45
CA GLU A 52 4.01 2.02 16.14
C GLU A 52 4.69 0.95 15.27
N ASP A 53 4.48 -0.33 15.59
CA ASP A 53 5.00 -1.43 14.76
C ASP A 53 4.42 -1.38 13.34
N ILE A 54 3.12 -1.12 13.21
CA ILE A 54 2.45 -0.98 11.90
C ILE A 54 3.03 0.20 11.14
N ASP A 55 3.13 1.37 11.76
CA ASP A 55 3.62 2.60 11.15
C ASP A 55 5.10 2.52 10.70
N ASN A 56 5.89 1.66 11.36
CA ASN A 56 7.29 1.40 11.00
C ASN A 56 7.41 0.50 9.75
N VAL A 57 6.38 -0.27 9.43
CA VAL A 57 6.38 -1.25 8.33
C VAL A 57 5.55 -0.77 7.14
N ILE A 58 4.40 -0.17 7.41
CA ILE A 58 3.39 0.23 6.42
C ILE A 58 3.18 1.74 6.52
N SER A 59 3.27 2.42 5.38
CA SER A 59 2.95 3.84 5.26
C SER A 59 1.88 4.06 4.19
N ALA A 60 1.08 5.10 4.38
CA ALA A 60 0.14 5.61 3.38
C ALA A 60 0.36 7.11 3.13
N GLU A 61 1.61 7.55 3.22
CA GLU A 61 2.04 8.94 3.04
C GLU A 61 3.04 9.04 1.87
N ILE A 62 3.05 10.17 1.17
CA ILE A 62 4.07 10.51 0.18
C ILE A 62 5.36 10.84 0.97
N PRO A 63 6.49 10.14 0.71
CA PRO A 63 7.76 10.47 1.34
C PRO A 63 8.21 11.89 1.00
N ASP A 64 8.94 12.53 1.91
CA ASP A 64 9.54 13.83 1.65
C ASP A 64 10.52 13.75 0.46
N LYS A 65 10.44 14.70 -0.46
CA LYS A 65 11.18 14.67 -1.72
C LYS A 65 12.68 14.90 -1.53
N ASP A 66 13.07 15.64 -0.50
CA ASP A 66 14.46 16.00 -0.24
C ASP A 66 15.11 14.98 0.71
N ALA A 67 14.39 14.54 1.74
CA ALA A 67 14.89 13.54 2.70
C ALA A 67 14.84 12.10 2.16
N ASP A 68 13.85 11.77 1.31
CA ASP A 68 13.71 10.44 0.69
C ASP A 68 13.30 10.53 -0.79
N PRO A 69 14.20 11.02 -1.67
CA PRO A 69 13.90 11.19 -3.10
C PRO A 69 13.58 9.85 -3.79
N VAL A 70 14.17 8.75 -3.32
CA VAL A 70 13.92 7.41 -3.88
C VAL A 70 12.51 6.95 -3.52
N GLY A 71 12.12 7.09 -2.25
CA GLY A 71 10.78 6.78 -1.77
C GLY A 71 9.73 7.63 -2.47
N TYR A 72 9.95 8.96 -2.54
CA TYR A 72 9.08 9.89 -3.25
C TYR A 72 8.84 9.43 -4.69
N LYS A 73 9.91 9.11 -5.42
CA LYS A 73 9.81 8.66 -6.82
C LYS A 73 8.98 7.38 -6.97
N VAL A 74 9.25 6.34 -6.16
CA VAL A 74 8.54 5.06 -6.31
C VAL A 74 7.09 5.14 -5.84
N VAL A 75 6.80 5.91 -4.78
CA VAL A 75 5.42 6.11 -4.30
C VAL A 75 4.62 6.90 -5.32
N SER A 76 5.19 8.00 -5.84
CA SER A 76 4.56 8.82 -6.89
C SER A 76 4.21 8.00 -8.12
N GLN A 77 5.08 7.07 -8.52
CA GLN A 77 4.92 6.28 -9.73
C GLN A 77 3.97 5.08 -9.56
N PHE A 78 4.03 4.40 -8.40
CA PHE A 78 3.40 3.08 -8.25
C PHE A 78 2.29 3.02 -7.22
N MET A 79 2.19 3.97 -6.29
CA MET A 79 1.28 3.89 -5.15
C MET A 79 0.28 5.03 -5.06
N MET A 80 0.20 5.89 -6.08
CA MET A 80 -0.89 6.87 -6.15
C MET A 80 -2.14 6.19 -6.71
N HIS A 81 -3.22 6.17 -5.93
CA HIS A 81 -4.54 5.94 -6.50
C HIS A 81 -4.82 7.08 -7.47
N GLY A 82 -4.97 6.74 -8.74
CA GLY A 82 -5.14 7.73 -9.79
C GLY A 82 -6.37 8.61 -9.54
N PRO A 83 -6.47 9.76 -10.24
CA PRO A 83 -7.63 10.62 -10.12
C PRO A 83 -8.92 9.83 -10.40
N CYS A 84 -9.89 10.00 -9.51
CA CYS A 84 -11.22 9.41 -9.59
C CYS A 84 -12.25 10.40 -9.02
N GLY A 85 -13.49 9.99 -8.87
CA GLY A 85 -14.56 10.87 -8.40
C GLY A 85 -14.90 11.93 -9.46
N ALA A 86 -15.17 13.15 -9.01
CA ALA A 86 -15.45 14.28 -9.90
C ALA A 86 -14.31 14.57 -10.89
N ALA A 87 -13.07 14.33 -10.48
CA ALA A 87 -11.89 14.58 -11.30
C ALA A 87 -11.74 13.59 -12.46
N ASN A 88 -12.27 12.36 -12.32
CA ASN A 88 -12.32 11.37 -13.39
C ASN A 88 -13.48 10.38 -13.16
N PRO A 89 -14.70 10.73 -13.57
CA PRO A 89 -15.90 9.90 -13.33
C PRO A 89 -15.88 8.57 -14.10
N LYS A 90 -15.03 8.45 -15.14
CA LYS A 90 -14.90 7.28 -16.00
C LYS A 90 -13.82 6.29 -15.52
N CYS A 91 -13.15 6.60 -14.40
CA CYS A 91 -12.12 5.72 -13.86
C CYS A 91 -12.72 4.33 -13.53
N PRO A 92 -12.03 3.20 -13.79
CA PRO A 92 -12.57 1.87 -13.53
C PRO A 92 -12.96 1.61 -12.06
N CYS A 93 -12.41 2.37 -11.12
CA CYS A 93 -12.77 2.25 -9.71
C CYS A 93 -14.14 2.89 -9.39
N MET A 94 -14.75 3.64 -10.30
CA MET A 94 -16.01 4.34 -10.07
C MET A 94 -17.21 3.42 -10.25
N SER A 95 -18.12 3.44 -9.28
CA SER A 95 -19.43 2.79 -9.33
C SER A 95 -20.45 3.66 -8.62
N ASN A 96 -21.63 3.85 -9.22
CA ASN A 96 -22.70 4.72 -8.69
C ASN A 96 -22.22 6.12 -8.27
N GLY A 97 -21.30 6.70 -9.03
CA GLY A 97 -20.74 8.04 -8.77
C GLY A 97 -19.71 8.10 -7.62
N GLN A 98 -19.36 6.97 -7.00
CA GLN A 98 -18.39 6.90 -5.91
C GLN A 98 -17.22 5.98 -6.26
N CYS A 99 -16.04 6.27 -5.69
CA CYS A 99 -14.91 5.36 -5.80
C CYS A 99 -15.17 4.12 -4.93
N THR A 100 -15.18 2.94 -5.55
CA THR A 100 -15.35 1.64 -4.86
C THR A 100 -14.24 1.32 -3.85
N LYS A 101 -13.12 2.05 -3.91
CA LYS A 101 -12.01 1.95 -2.95
C LYS A 101 -12.03 3.09 -1.92
N HIS A 102 -13.04 3.95 -1.97
CA HIS A 102 -13.28 5.08 -1.08
C HIS A 102 -12.13 6.10 -1.07
N TYR A 103 -11.57 6.40 -2.24
CA TYR A 103 -10.63 7.50 -2.42
C TYR A 103 -11.36 8.80 -2.83
N PRO A 104 -10.88 9.98 -2.39
CA PRO A 104 -9.77 10.18 -1.44
C PRO A 104 -10.12 9.70 -0.02
N LYS A 105 -9.15 9.09 0.66
CA LYS A 105 -9.27 8.75 2.09
C LYS A 105 -9.21 10.03 2.95
N PRO A 106 -9.82 10.07 4.14
CA PRO A 106 -9.64 11.23 5.02
C PRO A 106 -8.18 11.34 5.49
N PHE A 107 -7.75 12.56 5.80
CA PHE A 107 -6.51 12.74 6.56
C PHE A 107 -6.66 12.17 7.97
N SER A 108 -5.56 11.65 8.50
CA SER A 108 -5.48 11.13 9.86
C SER A 108 -4.07 11.31 10.41
N ASN A 109 -3.94 11.83 11.63
CA ASN A 109 -2.64 12.00 12.27
C ASN A 109 -2.09 10.71 12.90
N SER A 110 -2.91 9.67 13.03
CA SER A 110 -2.56 8.39 13.65
C SER A 110 -3.15 7.22 12.87
N THR A 111 -2.56 6.04 13.03
CA THR A 111 -3.16 4.78 12.57
C THR A 111 -4.15 4.28 13.63
N PHE A 112 -5.32 3.82 13.19
CA PHE A 112 -6.35 3.24 14.04
C PHE A 112 -6.65 1.81 13.58
N MET A 113 -6.84 0.90 14.52
CA MET A 113 -7.33 -0.45 14.24
C MET A 113 -8.84 -0.44 14.48
N ASP A 114 -9.63 -0.86 13.49
CA ASP A 114 -11.06 -1.05 13.69
C ASP A 114 -11.36 -2.38 14.39
N ASP A 115 -12.57 -2.50 14.93
CA ASP A 115 -13.02 -3.72 15.60
C ASP A 115 -13.02 -4.92 14.64
N ASP A 116 -13.09 -4.68 13.34
CA ASP A 116 -13.08 -5.69 12.27
C ASP A 116 -11.68 -6.20 11.89
N GLY A 117 -10.63 -5.69 12.54
CA GLY A 117 -9.26 -6.14 12.35
C GLY A 117 -8.55 -5.51 11.16
N TYR A 118 -9.08 -4.43 10.60
CA TYR A 118 -8.44 -3.61 9.57
C TYR A 118 -7.79 -2.36 10.17
N ALA A 119 -6.69 -1.92 9.57
CA ALA A 119 -6.02 -0.68 9.94
C ALA A 119 -6.43 0.49 9.03
N LEU A 120 -6.90 1.57 9.63
CA LEU A 120 -6.98 2.89 9.03
C LEU A 120 -5.64 3.60 9.22
N TYR A 121 -4.77 3.54 8.21
CA TYR A 121 -3.42 4.09 8.29
C TYR A 121 -3.39 5.61 8.45
N ARG A 122 -2.35 6.09 9.16
CA ARG A 122 -1.96 7.49 9.24
C ARG A 122 -1.75 8.09 7.85
N ARG A 123 -2.36 9.26 7.64
CA ARG A 123 -2.30 10.09 6.43
C ARG A 123 -2.26 11.55 6.85
N ARG A 124 -1.10 12.05 7.26
CA ARG A 124 -0.96 13.46 7.70
C ARG A 124 -1.05 14.39 6.51
N ASP A 125 -1.53 15.60 6.74
CA ASP A 125 -1.47 16.68 5.74
C ASP A 125 -0.06 17.31 5.74
N THR A 126 0.87 16.61 5.11
CA THR A 126 2.30 16.99 5.00
C THR A 126 2.56 18.05 3.94
N LYS A 127 1.54 18.47 3.20
CA LYS A 127 1.64 19.35 2.02
C LYS A 127 2.40 18.76 0.83
N MET A 128 2.86 17.52 0.92
CA MET A 128 3.42 16.80 -0.22
C MET A 128 2.36 16.54 -1.27
N ILE A 129 2.71 16.81 -2.53
CA ILE A 129 1.85 16.62 -3.69
C ILE A 129 2.57 15.84 -4.78
N VAL A 130 1.80 15.04 -5.53
CA VAL A 130 2.22 14.35 -6.74
C VAL A 130 1.24 14.74 -7.85
N GLU A 131 1.76 15.12 -9.01
CA GLU A 131 0.92 15.36 -10.18
C GLU A 131 0.64 14.03 -10.91
N CYS A 132 -0.64 13.73 -11.14
CA CYS A 132 -1.09 12.58 -11.91
C CYS A 132 -2.11 13.05 -12.94
N ASN A 133 -1.77 12.95 -14.24
CA ASN A 133 -2.60 13.41 -15.36
C ASN A 133 -3.06 14.88 -15.21
N GLY A 134 -2.15 15.77 -14.80
CA GLY A 134 -2.47 17.19 -14.60
C GLY A 134 -3.27 17.50 -13.32
N ILE A 135 -3.48 16.52 -12.44
CA ILE A 135 -4.21 16.68 -11.18
C ILE A 135 -3.25 16.46 -10.02
N HIS A 136 -3.23 17.40 -9.07
CA HIS A 136 -2.44 17.27 -7.85
C HIS A 136 -3.14 16.35 -6.85
N LEU A 137 -2.42 15.32 -6.42
CA LEU A 137 -2.85 14.34 -5.43
C LEU A 137 -1.93 14.42 -4.21
N ASP A 138 -2.51 14.23 -3.03
CA ASP A 138 -1.81 14.25 -1.73
C ASP A 138 -1.91 12.90 -1.02
N ASN A 139 -1.53 12.85 0.26
CA ASN A 139 -1.56 11.65 1.11
C ASN A 139 -2.92 10.95 1.18
N ARG A 140 -4.02 11.61 0.82
CA ARG A 140 -5.35 10.99 0.76
C ARG A 140 -5.50 9.97 -0.36
N HIS A 141 -4.61 10.00 -1.34
CA HIS A 141 -4.63 9.15 -2.53
C HIS A 141 -3.60 8.02 -2.50
N VAL A 142 -2.74 7.97 -1.50
CA VAL A 142 -1.67 6.95 -1.43
C VAL A 142 -2.27 5.58 -1.07
N VAL A 143 -1.95 4.56 -1.84
CA VAL A 143 -2.23 3.17 -1.51
C VAL A 143 -1.19 2.70 -0.47
N PRO A 144 -1.59 2.06 0.64
CA PRO A 144 -0.66 1.61 1.70
C PRO A 144 0.46 0.74 1.15
N TYR A 145 1.69 0.95 1.65
CA TYR A 145 2.87 0.31 1.08
C TYR A 145 3.97 0.04 2.12
N HIS A 146 4.82 -0.94 1.81
CA HIS A 146 6.11 -1.14 2.47
C HIS A 146 7.24 -0.57 1.61
N ARG A 147 7.94 0.46 2.13
CA ARG A 147 8.96 1.21 1.36
C ARG A 147 10.01 0.31 0.72
N GLY A 148 10.56 -0.64 1.49
CA GLY A 148 11.61 -1.54 1.01
C GLY A 148 11.16 -2.47 -0.13
N LEU A 149 9.87 -2.85 -0.16
CA LEU A 149 9.34 -3.71 -1.21
C LEU A 149 9.15 -2.92 -2.50
N LEU A 150 8.62 -1.70 -2.41
CA LEU A 150 8.48 -0.81 -3.57
C LEU A 150 9.82 -0.52 -4.24
N VAL A 151 10.83 -0.14 -3.46
CA VAL A 151 12.16 0.19 -3.99
C VAL A 151 12.77 -1.02 -4.69
N LYS A 152 12.62 -2.21 -4.13
CA LYS A 152 13.18 -3.44 -4.68
C LYS A 152 12.47 -3.92 -5.95
N TYR A 153 11.14 -3.92 -5.95
CA TYR A 153 10.35 -4.57 -7.01
C TYR A 153 9.84 -3.62 -8.09
N GLN A 154 9.86 -2.31 -7.81
CA GLN A 154 9.45 -1.23 -8.71
C GLN A 154 8.10 -1.52 -9.39
N GLY A 155 7.06 -1.65 -8.58
CA GLY A 155 5.71 -1.95 -9.03
C GLY A 155 4.66 -1.64 -7.97
N HIS A 156 3.40 -1.66 -8.38
CA HIS A 156 2.28 -1.44 -7.46
C HIS A 156 2.13 -2.63 -6.50
N ILE A 157 2.42 -2.40 -5.21
CA ILE A 157 2.36 -3.42 -4.15
C ILE A 157 1.61 -2.82 -2.96
N ASN A 158 0.31 -3.11 -2.88
CA ASN A 158 -0.48 -2.76 -1.70
C ASN A 158 -0.09 -3.69 -0.54
N VAL A 159 0.23 -3.13 0.62
CA VAL A 159 0.55 -3.89 1.84
C VAL A 159 -0.40 -3.45 2.92
N GLU A 160 -1.17 -4.40 3.45
CA GLU A 160 -2.12 -4.14 4.52
C GLU A 160 -1.86 -5.08 5.70
N TRP A 161 -1.96 -4.52 6.90
CA TRP A 161 -2.06 -5.27 8.15
C TRP A 161 -3.49 -5.75 8.34
N CYS A 162 -3.61 -7.02 8.72
CA CYS A 162 -4.87 -7.67 9.10
C CYS A 162 -4.62 -8.58 10.30
N ASN A 163 -5.56 -8.64 11.23
CA ASN A 163 -5.47 -9.46 12.45
C ASN A 163 -6.68 -10.38 12.65
N ARG A 164 -7.44 -10.69 11.59
CA ARG A 164 -8.48 -11.72 11.57
C ARG A 164 -8.16 -12.80 10.54
#